data_AF-A0A971I2T9-F1
#
_entry.id   AF-A0A971I2T9-F1
#
_cell.length_a   1.000
_cell.length_b   1.000
_cell.length_c   1.000
_cell.angle_alpha   90.00
_cell.angle_beta   90.00
_cell.angle_gamma   90.00
#
_symmetry.space_group_name_H-M   'P 1'
#
loop_
_entity.id
_entity.type
_entity.pdbx_description
1 polymer ?
#
loop_
_entity_poly.entity_id
_entity_poly.type
_entity_poly.pdbx_seq_one_letter_code
_entity_poly.pdbx_strand_id
1 'polypeptide(L)'
;MRFRIPDFPYNHQDSEEYSAGYDILMDVKNAHDEWVNAQNLFNNVSDPELVDYAIYNLEAAKKKYMYMLKQAKMNGIEAINNLYYYSE
;
A
#
# COMPACT_ATOMS: atom_id res chain seq x y z
N MET A 1 5.80 8.07 -9.97
CA MET A 1 4.37 7.78 -9.70
C MET A 1 3.83 8.73 -8.64
N ARG A 2 2.64 9.31 -8.83
CA ARG A 2 1.97 10.11 -7.79
C ARG A 2 0.65 9.45 -7.40
N PHE A 3 0.61 8.89 -6.20
CA PHE A 3 -0.60 8.47 -5.53
C PHE A 3 -1.32 9.73 -5.05
N ARG A 4 -2.56 9.98 -5.51
CA ARG A 4 -3.35 11.14 -5.06
C ARG A 4 -4.59 10.65 -4.33
N ILE A 5 -4.63 10.88 -3.01
CA ILE A 5 -5.85 10.75 -2.23
C ILE A 5 -6.68 12.02 -2.51
N PRO A 6 -7.96 11.93 -2.90
CA PRO A 6 -8.75 13.12 -3.18
C PRO A 6 -9.02 13.92 -1.91
N ASP A 7 -8.94 15.26 -2.00
CA ASP A 7 -9.36 16.18 -0.93
C ASP A 7 -10.90 16.18 -0.85
N PHE A 8 -11.49 15.38 0.04
CA PHE A 8 -12.94 15.34 0.25
C PHE A 8 -13.38 16.32 1.35
N PRO A 9 -14.40 17.16 1.13
CA PRO A 9 -14.90 18.09 2.13
C PRO A 9 -15.67 17.35 3.24
N TYR A 10 -15.21 17.49 4.48
CA TYR A 10 -15.85 16.92 5.68
C TYR A 10 -17.26 17.49 5.88
N ASN A 11 -18.27 16.62 5.92
CA ASN A 11 -19.59 16.94 6.47
C ASN A 11 -19.93 15.93 7.58
N HIS A 12 -20.17 16.46 8.79
CA HIS A 12 -20.26 15.75 10.06
C HIS A 12 -21.59 15.01 10.27
N GLN A 13 -21.94 14.03 9.42
CA GLN A 13 -23.09 13.16 9.70
C GLN A 13 -22.89 11.67 9.38
N ASP A 14 -21.84 11.29 8.62
CA ASP A 14 -21.52 9.89 8.30
C ASP A 14 -20.08 9.52 8.75
N SER A 15 -19.72 9.72 10.02
CA SER A 15 -18.30 9.83 10.42
C SER A 15 -17.50 8.52 10.53
N GLU A 16 -18.12 7.38 10.85
CA GLU A 16 -17.37 6.15 11.19
C GLU A 16 -17.03 5.28 9.97
N GLU A 17 -17.96 5.11 9.04
CA GLU A 17 -17.77 4.27 7.85
C GLU A 17 -16.77 4.90 6.86
N TYR A 18 -16.76 6.23 6.77
CA TYR A 18 -15.80 6.99 5.96
C TYR A 18 -14.41 7.08 6.62
N SER A 19 -14.33 7.12 7.95
CA SER A 19 -13.05 7.00 8.68
C SER A 19 -12.41 5.63 8.38
N ALA A 20 -13.18 4.55 8.48
CA ALA A 20 -12.70 3.20 8.20
C ALA A 20 -12.18 3.06 6.76
N GLY A 21 -12.90 3.64 5.78
CA GLY A 21 -12.45 3.68 4.38
C GLY A 21 -11.14 4.45 4.18
N TYR A 22 -10.98 5.58 4.87
CA TYR A 22 -9.75 6.37 4.83
C TYR A 22 -8.57 5.65 5.48
N ASP A 23 -8.79 5.02 6.63
CA ASP A 23 -7.77 4.25 7.36
C ASP A 23 -7.24 3.08 6.50
N ILE A 24 -8.14 2.33 5.85
CA ILE A 24 -7.76 1.24 4.96
C ILE A 24 -6.96 1.75 3.74
N LEU A 25 -7.33 2.90 3.16
CA LEU A 25 -6.57 3.51 2.07
C LEU A 25 -5.17 3.96 2.51
N MET A 26 -5.05 4.49 3.73
CA MET A 26 -3.76 4.87 4.31
C MET A 26 -2.89 3.65 4.57
N ASP A 27 -3.47 2.55 5.07
CA ASP A 27 -2.77 1.27 5.27
C ASP A 27 -2.28 0.66 3.96
N VAL A 28 -3.10 0.72 2.90
CA VAL A 28 -2.69 0.29 1.55
C VAL A 28 -1.52 1.13 1.05
N LYS A 29 -1.56 2.45 1.22
CA LYS A 29 -0.47 3.35 0.84
C LYS A 29 0.82 3.03 1.64
N ASN A 30 0.71 2.85 2.94
CA ASN A 30 1.86 2.53 3.79
C ASN A 30 2.49 1.20 3.38
N ALA A 31 1.69 0.16 3.12
CA ALA A 31 2.18 -1.12 2.65
C ALA A 31 2.84 -1.05 1.26
N HIS A 32 2.34 -0.17 0.38
CA HIS A 32 2.97 0.11 -0.91
C HIS A 32 4.33 0.78 -0.74
N ASP A 33 4.41 1.83 0.10
CA ASP A 33 5.66 2.56 0.35
C ASP A 33 6.72 1.63 0.99
N GLU A 34 6.32 0.74 1.90
CA GLU A 34 7.18 -0.33 2.43
C GLU A 34 7.71 -1.26 1.32
N TRP A 35 6.84 -1.69 0.40
CA TRP A 35 7.25 -2.55 -0.71
C TRP A 35 8.21 -1.84 -1.68
N VAL A 36 8.00 -0.56 -1.98
CA VAL A 36 8.94 0.25 -2.77
C VAL A 36 10.29 0.36 -2.06
N ASN A 37 10.30 0.61 -0.75
CA ASN A 37 11.53 0.65 0.03
C ASN A 37 12.26 -0.70 0.05
N ALA A 38 11.53 -1.81 0.15
CA ALA A 38 12.11 -3.15 0.11
C ALA A 38 12.71 -3.47 -1.28
N GLN A 39 12.08 -3.02 -2.38
CA GLN A 39 12.64 -3.11 -3.72
C GLN A 39 13.93 -2.30 -3.83
N ASN A 40 13.95 -1.07 -3.31
CA ASN A 40 15.15 -0.24 -3.29
C ASN A 40 16.27 -0.90 -2.48
N LEU A 41 15.97 -1.48 -1.32
CA LEU A 41 16.95 -2.23 -0.53
C LEU A 41 17.52 -3.41 -1.33
N PHE A 42 16.67 -4.25 -1.91
CA PHE A 42 17.10 -5.40 -2.71
C PHE A 42 17.96 -5.00 -3.92
N ASN A 43 17.63 -3.89 -4.58
CA ASN A 43 18.38 -3.42 -5.74
C ASN A 43 19.74 -2.81 -5.37
N ASN A 44 19.91 -2.32 -4.14
CA ASN A 44 21.13 -1.64 -3.70
C ASN A 44 21.96 -2.44 -2.69
N VAL A 45 21.48 -3.58 -2.20
CA VAL A 45 22.24 -4.42 -1.28
C VAL A 45 23.43 -5.02 -2.01
N SER A 46 24.64 -4.72 -1.51
CA SER A 46 25.89 -5.27 -2.03
C SER A 46 26.56 -6.22 -1.04
N ASP A 47 26.13 -6.20 0.22
CA ASP A 47 26.64 -7.05 1.28
C ASP A 47 26.03 -8.46 1.15
N PRO A 48 26.83 -9.51 0.88
CA PRO A 48 26.35 -10.87 0.76
C PRO A 48 25.60 -11.38 2.00
N GLU A 49 25.95 -10.91 3.20
CA GLU A 49 25.29 -11.33 4.44
C GLU A 49 23.87 -10.73 4.59
N LEU A 50 23.56 -9.68 3.82
CA LEU A 50 22.28 -8.98 3.85
C LEU A 50 21.37 -9.31 2.65
N VAL A 51 21.87 -10.03 1.64
CA VAL A 51 21.09 -10.38 0.43
C VAL A 51 19.86 -11.21 0.80
N ASP A 52 20.02 -12.23 1.63
CA ASP A 52 18.90 -13.09 2.06
C ASP A 52 17.85 -12.30 2.84
N TYR A 53 18.29 -11.37 3.68
CA TYR A 53 17.41 -10.45 4.38
C TYR A 53 16.64 -9.56 3.39
N ALA A 54 17.31 -9.00 2.39
CA ALA A 54 16.68 -8.14 1.39
C ALA A 54 15.65 -8.90 0.54
N ILE A 55 15.94 -10.15 0.16
CA ILE A 55 14.98 -11.04 -0.54
C ILE A 55 13.76 -11.29 0.34
N TYR A 56 13.97 -11.69 1.59
CA TYR A 56 12.88 -11.98 2.52
C TYR A 56 12.00 -10.74 2.75
N ASN A 57 12.63 -9.58 2.98
CA ASN A 57 11.93 -8.32 3.21
C ASN A 57 11.11 -7.89 2.00
N LEU A 58 11.65 -8.05 0.78
CA LEU A 58 10.94 -7.76 -0.47
C LEU A 58 9.67 -8.61 -0.60
N GLU A 59 9.78 -9.92 -0.43
CA GLU A 59 8.63 -10.84 -0.54
C GLU A 59 7.61 -10.62 0.56
N ALA A 60 8.05 -10.37 1.79
CA ALA A 60 7.17 -10.05 2.92
C ALA A 60 6.37 -8.76 2.68
N ALA A 61 7.05 -7.67 2.26
CA ALA A 61 6.40 -6.40 1.98
C ALA A 61 5.41 -6.49 0.80
N LYS A 62 5.78 -7.20 -0.27
CA LYS A 62 4.89 -7.47 -1.41
C LYS A 62 3.63 -8.22 -0.98
N LYS A 63 3.79 -9.26 -0.16
CA LYS A 63 2.67 -10.06 0.35
C LYS A 63 1.75 -9.24 1.26
N LYS A 64 2.32 -8.36 2.11
CA LYS A 64 1.56 -7.42 2.94
C LYS A 64 0.75 -6.46 2.08
N TYR A 65 1.35 -5.85 1.06
CA TYR A 65 0.65 -4.95 0.14
C TYR A 65 -0.51 -5.64 -0.59
N MET A 66 -0.26 -6.83 -1.15
CA MET A 66 -1.31 -7.63 -1.79
C MET A 66 -2.46 -7.99 -0.84
N TYR A 67 -2.15 -8.29 0.43
CA TYR A 67 -3.15 -8.54 1.45
C TYR A 67 -3.99 -7.30 1.75
N MET A 68 -3.37 -6.13 1.97
CA MET A 68 -4.09 -4.88 2.25
C MET A 68 -4.98 -4.47 1.08
N LEU A 69 -4.50 -4.65 -0.15
CA LEU A 69 -5.28 -4.46 -1.36
C LEU A 69 -6.54 -5.36 -1.39
N LYS A 70 -6.40 -6.63 -0.99
CA LYS A 70 -7.55 -7.55 -0.89
C LYS A 70 -8.53 -7.10 0.19
N GLN A 71 -8.04 -6.65 1.35
CA GLN A 71 -8.90 -6.13 2.42
C GLN A 71 -9.67 -4.90 1.96
N ALA A 72 -9.01 -3.95 1.30
CA ALA A 72 -9.66 -2.77 0.76
C ALA A 72 -10.76 -3.11 -0.26
N LYS A 73 -10.55 -4.13 -1.11
CA LYS A 73 -11.58 -4.63 -2.04
C LYS A 73 -12.78 -5.23 -1.33
N MET A 74 -12.54 -6.01 -0.27
CA MET A 74 -13.61 -6.64 0.50
C MET A 74 -14.47 -5.62 1.25
N ASN A 75 -13.89 -4.47 1.63
CA ASN A 75 -14.61 -3.37 2.28
C ASN A 75 -15.35 -2.45 1.30
N GLY A 76 -15.49 -2.83 0.02
CA GLY A 76 -16.26 -2.05 -0.97
C GLY A 76 -15.61 -0.74 -1.38
N ILE A 77 -14.33 -0.54 -1.05
CA ILE A 77 -13.58 0.65 -1.48
C ILE A 77 -13.30 0.47 -2.97
N GLU A 78 -14.10 1.06 -3.85
CA GLU A 78 -13.89 0.95 -5.30
C GLU A 78 -12.72 1.82 -5.81
N ALA A 79 -12.26 2.78 -5.00
CA ALA A 79 -11.18 3.72 -5.33
C ALA A 79 -9.83 3.04 -5.63
N ILE A 80 -9.60 1.84 -5.07
CA ILE A 80 -8.43 1.00 -5.36
C ILE A 80 -8.41 0.45 -6.78
N ASN A 81 -9.55 0.33 -7.49
CA ASN A 81 -9.54 -0.11 -8.89
C ASN A 81 -8.75 0.87 -9.79
N ASN A 82 -8.70 2.16 -9.43
CA ASN A 82 -7.85 3.15 -10.08
C ASN A 82 -6.38 3.10 -9.64
N LEU A 83 -6.05 2.36 -8.58
CA LEU A 83 -4.68 2.14 -8.10
C LEU A 83 -4.00 0.93 -8.78
N TYR A 84 -4.77 0.02 -9.38
CA TYR A 84 -4.24 -1.14 -10.11
C TYR A 84 -3.71 -0.82 -11.53
N TYR A 85 -4.08 0.32 -12.11
CA TYR A 85 -3.82 0.62 -13.53
C TYR A 85 -2.51 1.36 -13.82
N TYR A 86 -1.61 1.52 -12.84
CA TYR A 86 -0.40 2.31 -13.06
C TYR A 86 0.90 1.51 -13.01
N SER A 87 0.92 0.22 -12.69
CA SER A 87 2.15 -0.59 -12.79
C SER A 87 2.38 -1.13 -14.21
N GLU A 88 2.80 -0.26 -15.12
CA GLU A 88 3.64 -0.59 -16.28
C GLU A 88 4.84 0.36 -16.33
#